data_AF-A0A9Q1K1H0-F1
#
_entry.id   AF-A0A9Q1K1H0-F1
#
_cell.length_a   1.000
_cell.length_b   1.000
_cell.length_c   1.000
_cell.angle_alpha   90.00
_cell.angle_beta   90.00
_cell.angle_gamma   90.00
#
_symmetry.space_group_name_H-M   'P 1'
#
loop_
_entity.id
_entity.type
_entity.pdbx_description
1 polymer ?
#
loop_
_entity_poly.entity_id
_entity_poly.type
_entity_poly.pdbx_seq_one_letter_code
_entity_poly.pdbx_strand_id
1 'polypeptide(L)'
;MPFDGILGLGFEDAPIGHVAPICNFLCARYNMALQGLVSKPVFSLWLNQDSMSPIGGEILFGSIDQRRFHGHHTYVPVADNGYGQIALDGFDIGTTNKSTGYYSDGCAAVNDSVTSFIAGPTTAVVQINHAIGADGIVGLECKYVVSAYGNRIWDLLISGLSISPLRFGYFLTY
;
A
#
# COMPACT_ATOMS: atom_id res chain seq x y z
N MET A 1 8.84 -14.11 2.85
CA MET A 1 8.67 -15.55 2.58
C MET A 1 8.64 -15.72 1.07
N PRO A 2 9.41 -16.64 0.48
CA PRO A 2 9.19 -17.01 -0.91
C PRO A 2 7.83 -17.71 -1.04
N PHE A 3 7.11 -17.47 -2.12
CA PHE A 3 5.90 -18.17 -2.51
C PHE A 3 6.11 -18.81 -3.88
N ASP A 4 5.46 -19.95 -4.14
CA ASP A 4 5.63 -20.69 -5.39
C ASP A 4 4.80 -20.12 -6.55
N GLY A 5 3.78 -19.31 -6.25
CA GLY A 5 2.95 -18.65 -7.24
C GLY A 5 1.90 -17.72 -6.65
N ILE A 6 1.15 -17.05 -7.53
CA ILE A 6 0.08 -16.11 -7.18
C ILE A 6 -1.24 -16.62 -7.75
N LEU A 7 -2.26 -16.73 -6.91
CA LEU A 7 -3.63 -16.98 -7.32
C LEU A 7 -4.41 -15.66 -7.37
N GLY A 8 -4.63 -15.12 -8.56
CA GLY A 8 -5.39 -13.88 -8.76
C GLY A 8 -6.89 -14.08 -8.45
N LEU A 9 -7.43 -13.28 -7.54
CA LEU A 9 -8.86 -13.27 -7.16
C LEU A 9 -9.62 -12.02 -7.66
N GLY A 10 -8.92 -11.13 -8.38
CA GLY A 10 -9.43 -9.87 -8.90
C GLY A 10 -10.50 -10.02 -9.97
N PHE A 11 -11.02 -8.87 -10.39
CA PHE A 11 -11.88 -8.75 -11.57
C PHE A 11 -11.01 -8.58 -12.81
N GLU A 12 -11.54 -8.84 -14.00
CA GLU A 12 -10.78 -8.67 -15.22
C GLU A 12 -11.11 -7.31 -15.85
N ASP A 13 -10.09 -6.46 -16.01
CA ASP A 13 -9.98 -5.49 -17.11
C ASP A 13 -8.52 -4.97 -17.21
N ALA A 14 -7.56 -5.86 -17.52
CA ALA A 14 -6.30 -5.50 -18.21
C ALA A 14 -5.43 -6.75 -18.46
N PRO A 15 -5.34 -7.26 -19.69
CA PRO A 15 -4.39 -8.31 -20.03
C PRO A 15 -2.98 -7.73 -20.08
N ILE A 16 -2.16 -8.00 -19.06
CA ILE A 16 -0.70 -7.86 -19.19
C ILE A 16 -0.19 -9.09 -19.94
N GLY A 17 0.13 -8.88 -21.22
CA GLY A 17 0.67 -9.91 -22.10
C GLY A 17 -0.41 -10.61 -22.91
N HIS A 18 -0.22 -10.64 -24.22
CA HIS A 18 -1.09 -11.25 -25.23
C HIS A 18 -1.21 -12.79 -25.11
N VAL A 19 -1.64 -13.27 -23.95
CA VAL A 19 -2.12 -14.64 -23.77
C VAL A 19 -3.64 -14.58 -23.94
N ALA A 20 -4.10 -14.89 -25.14
CA ALA A 20 -5.52 -15.07 -25.44
C ALA A 20 -6.09 -16.29 -24.66
N PRO A 21 -7.42 -16.40 -24.53
CA PRO A 21 -8.26 -15.86 -23.47
C PRO A 21 -8.68 -17.00 -22.52
N ILE A 22 -7.90 -17.28 -21.48
CA ILE A 22 -8.36 -18.18 -20.39
C ILE A 22 -9.27 -17.42 -19.40
N CYS A 23 -9.53 -16.14 -19.65
CA CYS A 23 -10.58 -15.37 -18.99
C CYS A 23 -11.91 -15.28 -19.75
N ASN A 24 -12.06 -15.91 -20.93
CA ASN A 24 -13.39 -16.08 -21.53
C ASN A 24 -14.29 -17.03 -20.71
N PHE A 25 -13.75 -17.65 -19.65
CA PHE A 25 -14.43 -18.53 -18.70
C PHE A 25 -14.21 -17.99 -17.26
N LEU A 26 -14.88 -16.89 -16.90
CA LEU A 26 -15.42 -16.56 -15.58
C LEU A 26 -14.48 -16.69 -14.35
N CYS A 27 -14.16 -15.58 -13.66
CA CYS A 27 -13.34 -15.53 -12.42
C CYS A 27 -13.50 -16.76 -11.51
N ALA A 28 -12.46 -17.24 -10.81
CA ALA A 28 -12.45 -18.49 -10.02
C ALA A 28 -13.76 -18.79 -9.25
N ARG A 29 -14.32 -17.79 -8.57
CA ARG A 29 -15.61 -17.88 -7.85
C ARG A 29 -16.82 -18.19 -8.75
N TYR A 30 -16.88 -17.60 -9.94
CA TYR A 30 -17.92 -17.85 -10.94
C TYR A 30 -17.72 -19.21 -11.61
N ASN A 31 -16.49 -19.60 -11.92
CA ASN A 31 -16.21 -20.95 -12.44
C ASN A 31 -16.64 -22.04 -11.46
N MET A 32 -16.31 -21.90 -10.18
CA MET A 32 -16.76 -22.84 -9.15
C MET A 32 -18.28 -22.88 -9.04
N ALA A 33 -18.96 -21.73 -9.17
CA ALA A 33 -20.42 -21.68 -9.14
C ALA A 33 -21.04 -22.35 -10.38
N LEU A 34 -20.49 -22.13 -11.57
CA LEU A 34 -20.96 -22.75 -12.82
C LEU A 34 -20.76 -24.27 -12.84
N GLN A 35 -19.68 -24.75 -12.23
CA GLN A 35 -19.44 -26.19 -12.06
C GLN A 35 -20.27 -26.81 -10.92
N GLY A 36 -21.06 -26.01 -10.20
CA GLY A 36 -21.85 -26.47 -9.05
C GLY A 36 -21.01 -26.85 -7.82
N LEU A 37 -19.74 -26.44 -7.77
CA LEU A 37 -18.84 -26.70 -6.64
C LEU A 37 -19.12 -25.80 -5.43
N VAL A 38 -19.70 -24.62 -5.68
CA VAL A 38 -20.13 -23.69 -4.64
C VAL A 38 -21.55 -23.18 -4.92
N SER A 39 -22.30 -22.88 -3.87
CA SER A 39 -23.68 -22.40 -3.97
C SER A 39 -23.79 -20.91 -4.33
N LYS A 40 -22.72 -20.13 -4.11
CA LYS A 40 -22.69 -18.68 -4.35
C LYS A 40 -21.33 -18.26 -4.94
N PRO A 41 -21.29 -17.31 -5.89
CA PRO A 41 -20.05 -16.82 -6.49
C PRO A 41 -19.37 -15.75 -5.60
N VAL A 42 -19.14 -16.08 -4.34
CA VAL A 42 -18.48 -15.21 -3.35
C VAL A 42 -17.24 -15.88 -2.79
N PHE A 43 -16.32 -15.09 -2.24
CA PHE A 43 -15.25 -15.60 -1.39
C PHE A 43 -15.07 -14.68 -0.18
N SER A 44 -14.58 -15.22 0.92
CA SER A 44 -14.21 -14.44 2.11
C SER A 44 -12.79 -14.75 2.53
N LEU A 45 -12.03 -13.72 2.88
CA LEU A 45 -10.74 -13.85 3.56
C LEU A 45 -10.91 -13.49 5.02
N TRP A 46 -10.32 -14.32 5.87
CA TRP A 46 -10.04 -13.99 7.26
C TRP A 46 -8.53 -14.09 7.48
N LEU A 47 -7.93 -13.02 7.96
CA LEU A 47 -6.51 -12.98 8.30
C LEU A 47 -6.37 -12.96 9.81
N ASN A 48 -5.56 -13.87 10.35
CA ASN A 48 -5.32 -13.91 11.78
C ASN A 48 -4.32 -12.82 12.16
N GLN A 49 -4.66 -12.05 13.19
CA GLN A 49 -3.78 -11.00 13.73
C GLN A 49 -2.74 -11.55 14.70
N ASP A 50 -2.96 -12.76 15.24
CA ASP A 50 -1.99 -13.41 16.11
C ASP A 50 -0.86 -14.04 15.28
N SER A 51 0.31 -13.40 15.30
CA SER A 51 1.51 -13.86 14.60
C SER A 51 2.11 -15.14 15.19
N MET A 52 1.72 -15.52 16.40
CA MET A 52 2.19 -16.74 17.07
C MET A 52 1.27 -17.94 16.87
N SER A 53 0.06 -17.70 16.34
CA SER A 53 -0.90 -18.76 16.07
C SER A 53 -0.41 -19.68 14.94
N PRO A 54 -0.60 -21.01 15.06
CA PRO A 54 -0.31 -21.95 13.98
C PRO A 54 -1.25 -21.77 12.77
N ILE A 55 -2.40 -21.11 12.96
CA ILE A 55 -3.35 -20.75 11.91
C ILE A 55 -3.15 -19.29 11.55
N GLY A 56 -2.64 -19.00 10.35
CA GLY A 56 -2.38 -17.63 9.89
C GLY A 56 -3.58 -16.94 9.22
N GLY A 57 -4.54 -17.70 8.70
CA GLY A 57 -5.72 -17.16 8.02
C GLY A 57 -6.55 -18.26 7.36
N GLU A 58 -7.62 -17.84 6.70
CA GLU A 58 -8.58 -18.72 6.04
C GLU A 58 -9.14 -18.01 4.79
N ILE A 59 -9.31 -18.78 3.72
CA ILE A 59 -10.09 -18.38 2.55
C ILE A 59 -11.22 -19.37 2.37
N LEU A 60 -12.44 -18.86 2.19
CA LEU A 60 -13.63 -19.66 1.92
C LEU A 60 -14.21 -19.25 0.58
N PHE A 61 -14.51 -20.25 -0.25
CA PHE A 61 -15.25 -20.05 -1.49
C PHE A 61 -16.72 -20.45 -1.28
N GLY A 62 -17.63 -19.58 -1.70
CA GLY A 62 -19.07 -19.79 -1.62
C GLY A 62 -19.73 -19.61 -0.26
N SER A 63 -18.95 -19.24 0.77
CA SER A 63 -19.44 -19.10 2.14
C SER A 63 -18.71 -17.98 2.88
N ILE A 64 -19.22 -17.64 4.06
CA ILE A 64 -18.62 -16.72 5.02
C ILE A 64 -18.73 -17.40 6.39
N ASP A 65 -17.63 -17.54 7.12
CA ASP A 65 -17.65 -18.13 8.47
C ASP A 65 -18.05 -17.09 9.53
N GLN A 66 -19.25 -17.28 10.09
CA GLN A 66 -19.81 -16.42 11.14
C GLN A 66 -19.00 -16.41 12.44
N ARG A 67 -18.09 -17.37 12.64
CA ARG A 67 -17.20 -17.42 13.80
C ARG A 67 -16.02 -16.45 13.67
N ARG A 68 -15.79 -15.88 12.48
CA ARG A 68 -14.61 -15.05 12.16
C ARG A 68 -14.86 -13.55 12.21
N PHE A 69 -16.08 -13.10 12.48
CA PHE A 69 -16.43 -11.69 12.62
C PHE A 69 -17.54 -11.49 13.66
N HIS A 70 -17.70 -10.24 14.11
CA HIS A 70 -18.78 -9.83 14.99
C HIS A 70 -19.68 -8.82 14.28
N GLY A 71 -20.97 -8.84 14.57
CA GLY A 71 -21.94 -7.92 13.97
C GLY A 71 -22.36 -8.32 12.56
N HIS A 72 -22.66 -7.33 11.72
CA HIS A 72 -23.17 -7.52 10.35
C HIS A 72 -22.19 -6.96 9.33
N HIS A 73 -22.19 -7.55 8.13
CA HIS A 73 -21.42 -7.02 7.01
C HIS A 73 -22.05 -5.74 6.47
N THR A 74 -21.19 -4.76 6.18
CA THR A 74 -21.54 -3.61 5.35
C THR A 74 -21.05 -3.88 3.93
N TYR A 75 -21.94 -3.73 2.96
CA TYR A 75 -21.62 -3.92 1.54
C TYR A 75 -21.52 -2.56 0.86
N VAL A 76 -20.44 -2.35 0.12
CA VAL A 76 -20.22 -1.16 -0.72
C VAL A 76 -20.16 -1.58 -2.18
N PRO A 77 -20.73 -0.78 -3.10
CA PRO A 77 -20.64 -1.07 -4.52
C PRO A 77 -19.18 -0.95 -5.00
N VAL A 78 -18.82 -1.80 -5.96
CA VAL A 78 -17.54 -1.68 -6.66
C VAL A 78 -17.60 -0.45 -7.57
N ALA A 79 -16.63 0.45 -7.42
CA ALA A 79 -16.57 1.73 -8.13
C ALA A 79 -16.05 1.59 -9.58
N ASP A 80 -15.14 0.65 -9.83
CA ASP A 80 -14.57 0.36 -11.16
C ASP A 80 -14.30 -1.14 -11.32
N ASN A 81 -14.65 -1.68 -12.50
CA ASN A 81 -14.82 -3.12 -12.74
C ASN A 81 -13.51 -3.92 -12.85
N GLY A 82 -12.34 -3.27 -12.79
CA GLY A 82 -11.06 -3.96 -13.02
C GLY A 82 -10.30 -4.44 -11.78
N TYR A 83 -10.43 -3.79 -10.61
CA TYR A 83 -9.49 -3.99 -9.49
C TYR A 83 -10.12 -4.14 -8.09
N GLY A 84 -11.44 -4.33 -7.98
CA GLY A 84 -12.09 -4.37 -6.67
C GLY A 84 -12.00 -3.03 -5.94
N GLN A 85 -12.11 -1.94 -6.71
CA GLN A 85 -12.10 -0.58 -6.21
C GLN A 85 -13.42 -0.26 -5.52
N ILE A 86 -13.35 0.44 -4.39
CA ILE A 86 -14.52 0.97 -3.67
C ILE A 86 -14.40 2.48 -3.58
N ALA A 87 -15.55 3.16 -3.54
CA ALA A 87 -15.58 4.60 -3.30
C ALA A 87 -15.13 4.89 -1.86
N LEU A 88 -14.28 5.90 -1.71
CA LEU A 88 -13.80 6.43 -0.44
C LEU A 88 -14.06 7.94 -0.40
N ASP A 89 -14.86 8.38 0.56
CA ASP A 89 -15.27 9.78 0.71
C ASP A 89 -14.33 10.61 1.60
N GLY A 90 -13.33 9.95 2.19
CA GLY A 90 -12.35 10.57 3.07
C GLY A 90 -11.98 9.68 4.26
N PHE A 91 -11.14 10.23 5.14
CA PHE A 91 -10.74 9.56 6.38
C PHE A 91 -10.45 10.58 7.48
N ASP A 92 -10.58 10.12 8.72
CA ASP A 92 -10.29 10.87 9.94
C ASP A 92 -9.00 10.35 10.57
N ILE A 93 -8.25 11.24 11.25
CA ILE A 93 -7.07 10.84 12.03
C ILE A 93 -7.33 11.12 13.52
N GLY A 94 -7.18 10.08 14.34
CA GLY A 94 -7.42 10.14 15.79
C GLY A 94 -8.90 10.14 16.15
N THR A 95 -9.22 10.60 17.36
CA THR A 95 -10.58 10.54 17.94
C THR A 95 -11.38 11.83 17.76
N THR A 96 -10.90 12.76 16.95
CA THR A 96 -11.48 14.11 16.87
C THR A 96 -12.75 14.18 16.02
N ASN A 97 -13.13 13.11 15.30
CA ASN A 97 -14.20 13.09 14.30
C ASN A 97 -14.14 14.29 13.34
N LYS A 98 -12.92 14.80 13.11
CA LYS A 98 -12.67 15.89 12.16
C LYS A 98 -12.04 15.28 10.93
N SER A 99 -12.78 15.40 9.83
CA SER A 99 -12.28 15.07 8.50
C SER A 99 -10.96 15.78 8.25
N THR A 100 -10.02 15.03 7.69
CA THR A 100 -8.76 15.58 7.19
C THR A 100 -8.96 16.48 5.98
N GLY A 101 -10.15 16.46 5.36
CA GLY A 101 -10.43 17.13 4.09
C GLY A 101 -9.77 16.44 2.89
N TYR A 102 -9.00 15.36 3.10
CA TYR A 102 -8.48 14.54 2.02
C TYR A 102 -9.61 13.75 1.37
N TYR A 103 -9.58 13.72 0.04
CA TYR A 103 -10.59 13.05 -0.77
C TYR A 103 -12.00 13.61 -0.56
N SER A 104 -12.14 14.90 -0.23
CA SER A 104 -13.45 15.56 -0.11
C SER A 104 -14.27 15.50 -1.40
N ASP A 105 -13.59 15.37 -2.55
CA ASP A 105 -14.21 15.21 -3.87
C ASP A 105 -14.38 13.72 -4.27
N GLY A 106 -14.15 12.81 -3.32
CA GLY A 106 -14.14 11.36 -3.50
C GLY A 106 -12.82 10.82 -4.05
N CYS A 107 -12.53 9.55 -3.76
CA CYS A 107 -11.51 8.77 -4.44
C CYS A 107 -11.86 7.28 -4.50
N ALA A 108 -10.99 6.51 -5.12
CA ALA A 108 -11.06 5.05 -5.12
C ALA A 108 -10.06 4.47 -4.11
N ALA A 109 -10.48 3.45 -3.36
CA ALA A 109 -9.61 2.59 -2.57
C ALA A 109 -9.63 1.17 -3.15
N VAL A 110 -8.48 0.51 -3.17
CA VAL A 110 -8.34 -0.86 -3.70
C VAL A 110 -8.27 -1.84 -2.53
N ASN A 111 -9.07 -2.89 -2.57
CA ASN A 111 -8.91 -4.02 -1.65
C ASN A 111 -7.89 -5.02 -2.23
N ASP A 112 -6.64 -4.93 -1.77
CA ASP A 112 -5.54 -5.77 -2.22
C ASP A 112 -5.05 -6.69 -1.09
N SER A 113 -5.38 -7.98 -1.17
CA SER A 113 -4.96 -8.98 -0.19
C SER A 113 -3.48 -9.36 -0.27
N VAL A 114 -2.78 -8.97 -1.33
CA VAL A 114 -1.35 -9.27 -1.53
C VAL A 114 -0.47 -8.22 -0.85
N THR A 115 -1.00 -7.01 -0.63
CA THR A 115 -0.28 -5.94 0.03
C THR A 115 -0.52 -5.96 1.54
N SER A 116 0.56 -6.16 2.31
CA SER A 116 0.50 -6.19 3.78
C SER A 116 0.33 -4.82 4.44
N PHE A 117 0.53 -3.73 3.71
CA PHE A 117 0.48 -2.35 4.20
C PHE A 117 -0.68 -1.57 3.58
N ILE A 118 -1.23 -0.61 4.32
CA ILE A 118 -2.12 0.39 3.74
C ILE A 118 -1.25 1.40 3.00
N ALA A 119 -1.46 1.53 1.69
CA ALA A 119 -0.75 2.47 0.84
C ALA A 119 -1.67 3.60 0.39
N GLY A 120 -1.09 4.77 0.15
CA GLY A 120 -1.81 5.94 -0.32
C GLY A 120 -0.85 7.05 -0.80
N PRO A 121 -1.39 8.18 -1.28
CA PRO A 121 -0.59 9.31 -1.72
C PRO A 121 0.37 9.78 -0.62
N THR A 122 1.59 10.11 -1.01
CA THR A 122 2.67 10.51 -0.08
C THR A 122 2.24 11.61 0.88
N THR A 123 1.49 12.60 0.41
CA THR A 123 1.02 13.72 1.24
C THR A 123 0.06 13.26 2.34
N ALA A 124 -0.89 12.37 2.04
CA ALA A 124 -1.80 11.79 3.02
C ALA A 124 -1.03 10.93 4.04
N VAL A 125 -0.12 10.06 3.58
CA VAL A 125 0.68 9.19 4.45
C VAL A 125 1.59 9.99 5.39
N VAL A 126 2.20 11.08 4.90
CA VAL A 126 3.03 11.97 5.74
C VAL A 126 2.19 12.64 6.83
N GLN A 127 0.99 13.10 6.52
CA GLN A 127 0.11 13.69 7.52
C GLN A 127 -0.34 12.68 8.57
N ILE A 128 -0.71 11.47 8.16
CA ILE A 128 -1.06 10.38 9.07
C ILE A 128 0.12 10.10 10.00
N ASN A 129 1.32 9.88 9.46
CA ASN A 129 2.53 9.61 10.24
C ASN A 129 2.82 10.73 11.24
N HIS A 130 2.78 12.00 10.80
CA HIS A 130 2.98 13.13 11.69
C HIS A 130 1.93 13.20 12.81
N ALA A 131 0.66 12.98 12.48
CA ALA A 131 -0.44 13.03 13.44
C ALA A 131 -0.40 11.90 14.49
N ILE A 132 0.14 10.73 14.13
CA ILE A 132 0.32 9.60 15.07
C ILE A 132 1.71 9.57 15.72
N GLY A 133 2.60 10.53 15.41
CA GLY A 133 3.96 10.60 15.95
C GLY A 133 4.92 9.53 15.38
N ALA A 134 4.62 9.00 14.20
CA ALA A 134 5.47 8.02 13.50
C ALA A 134 6.40 8.69 12.48
N ASP A 135 7.56 8.07 12.28
CA ASP A 135 8.44 8.37 11.15
C ASP A 135 8.04 7.52 9.93
N GLY A 136 7.96 8.14 8.75
CA GLY A 136 7.70 7.40 7.51
C GLY A 136 8.89 6.50 7.13
N ILE A 137 8.61 5.33 6.53
CA ILE A 137 9.64 4.37 6.07
C ILE A 137 10.66 5.03 5.15
N VAL A 138 10.22 5.85 4.20
CA VAL A 138 11.12 6.62 3.31
C VAL A 138 12.00 7.57 4.12
N GLY A 139 11.46 8.18 5.17
CA GLY A 139 12.22 9.02 6.09
C GLY A 139 13.28 8.23 6.86
N LEU A 140 12.97 7.00 7.28
CA LEU A 140 13.92 6.09 7.93
C LEU A 140 15.04 5.64 6.98
N GLU A 141 14.71 5.29 5.74
CA GLU A 141 15.71 4.96 4.71
C GLU A 141 16.62 6.16 4.41
N CYS A 142 16.05 7.36 4.30
CA CYS A 142 16.83 8.59 4.12
C CYS A 142 17.74 8.86 5.33
N LYS A 143 17.22 8.74 6.55
CA LYS A 143 18.02 8.86 7.79
C LYS A 143 19.14 7.82 7.81
N TYR A 144 18.88 6.58 7.38
CA TYR A 144 19.89 5.54 7.27
C TYR A 144 20.98 5.92 6.28
N VAL A 145 20.63 6.34 5.06
CA VAL A 145 21.58 6.78 4.03
C VAL A 145 22.42 7.96 4.52
N VAL A 146 21.81 8.97 5.14
CA VAL A 146 22.54 10.12 5.72
C VAL A 146 23.45 9.66 6.86
N SER A 147 23.01 8.75 7.72
CA SER A 147 23.85 8.25 8.82
C SER A 147 25.03 7.40 8.31
N ALA A 148 24.81 6.58 7.29
CA ALA A 148 25.81 5.65 6.75
C ALA A 148 26.81 6.34 5.83
N TYR A 149 26.35 7.32 5.03
CA TYR A 149 27.14 7.91 3.95
C TYR A 149 27.33 9.42 4.08
N GLY A 150 26.64 10.10 5.00
CA GLY A 150 26.63 11.56 5.11
C GLY A 150 28.02 12.16 5.28
N ASN A 151 28.84 11.62 6.17
CA ASN A 151 30.22 12.10 6.35
C ASN A 151 31.05 11.93 5.07
N ARG A 152 30.92 10.79 4.37
CA ARG A 152 31.65 10.52 3.13
C ARG A 152 31.20 11.41 1.99
N ILE A 153 29.89 11.66 1.87
CA ILE A 153 29.32 12.61 0.92
C ILE A 153 29.86 14.02 1.22
N TRP A 154 29.91 14.40 2.50
CA TRP A 154 30.42 15.69 2.94
C TRP A 154 31.90 15.87 2.63
N ASP A 155 32.73 14.88 2.93
CA ASP A 155 34.16 14.89 2.62
C ASP A 155 34.42 15.01 1.11
N LEU A 156 33.64 14.30 0.29
CA LEU A 156 33.72 14.41 -1.17
C LEU A 156 33.36 15.82 -1.65
N LEU A 157 32.30 16.42 -1.11
CA LEU A 157 31.88 17.79 -1.44
C LEU A 157 32.94 18.82 -1.04
N ILE A 158 33.54 18.68 0.14
CA ILE A 158 34.61 19.57 0.61
C ILE A 158 35.89 19.38 -0.21
N SER A 159 36.22 18.15 -0.61
CA SER A 159 37.41 17.88 -1.43
C SER A 159 37.34 18.51 -2.83
N GLY A 160 36.13 18.70 -3.37
CA GLY A 160 35.90 19.39 -4.65
C GLY A 160 35.94 20.91 -4.54
N LEU A 161 35.78 21.46 -3.33
CA LEU A 161 35.92 22.90 -3.07
C LEU A 161 37.39 23.23 -2.88
N SER A 162 38.10 23.49 -3.98
CA SER A 162 39.42 24.15 -3.91
C SER A 162 39.23 25.58 -3.43
N ILE A 163 39.28 25.80 -2.11
CA ILE A 163 39.33 27.13 -1.53
C ILE A 163 40.75 27.66 -1.77
N SER A 164 40.90 28.41 -2.85
CA SER A 164 42.11 29.21 -3.08
C SER A 164 42.20 30.27 -1.99
N PRO A 165 43.34 30.44 -1.29
CA PRO A 165 43.49 31.56 -0.37
C PRO A 165 43.46 32.85 -1.19
N LEU A 166 42.48 33.73 -0.92
CA LEU A 166 42.52 35.11 -1.39
C LEU A 166 43.81 35.76 -0.84
N ARG A 167 44.84 35.88 -1.68
CA ARG A 167 46.02 36.69 -1.37
C ARG A 167 45.57 38.16 -1.34
N PHE A 168 45.34 38.70 -0.14
CA PHE A 168 45.37 40.14 0.06
C PHE A 168 46.80 40.62 -0.17
N GLY A 169 47.06 41.17 -1.36
CA GLY A 169 48.30 41.84 -1.67
C GLY A 169 48.37 43.17 -0.93
N TYR A 170 49.35 43.31 -0.03
CA TYR A 170 49.72 44.59 0.56
C TYR A 170 50.32 45.48 -0.54
N PHE A 171 49.62 46.54 -0.92
CA PHE A 171 50.22 47.69 -1.58
C PHE A 171 50.52 48.74 -0.50
N LEU A 172 51.80 48.87 -0.13
CA LEU A 172 52.33 50.08 0.50
C LEU A 172 53.62 50.45 -0.25
N THR A 173 53.55 51.53 -1.01
CA THR A 173 54.69 52.31 -1.47
C THR A 173 54.47 53.74 -1.01
N TYR A 174 55.37 54.23 -0.15
CA TYR A 174 55.90 55.59 -0.20
C TYR A 174 57.41 55.46 -0.37
#